data_AF-A0A2W6PED9-F1
#
_entry.id   AF-A0A2W6PED9-F1
#
_cell.length_a   1.000
_cell.length_b   1.000
_cell.length_c   1.000
_cell.angle_alpha   90.00
_cell.angle_beta   90.00
_cell.angle_gamma   90.00
#
_symmetry.space_group_name_H-M   'P 1'
#
loop_
_entity.id
_entity.type
_entity.pdbx_description
1 polymer ?
#
loop_
_entity_poly.entity_id
_entity_poly.type
_entity_poly.pdbx_seq_one_letter_code
_entity_poly.pdbx_strand_id
1 'polypeptide(L)' 'MGQRIPVTLGNIAPLSLRPFQPGRIALVCEGGGQRGIFTAGVLDEFMRAQFNPFALYLGTS' A
#
# COMPACT_ATOMS: atom_id res chain seq x y z
N MET A 1 -4.13 10.38 -11.70
CA MET A 1 -4.16 11.85 -11.71
C MET A 1 -4.28 12.31 -10.26
N GLY A 2 -3.26 12.94 -9.66
CA GLY A 2 -3.32 13.41 -8.27
C GLY A 2 -4.04 14.75 -8.14
N GLN A 3 -4.74 14.98 -7.03
CA GLN A 3 -5.34 16.27 -6.71
C GLN A 3 -4.30 17.13 -5.96
N ARG A 4 -3.91 18.29 -6.52
CA ARG A 4 -3.05 19.25 -5.82
C ARG A 4 -3.88 20.00 -4.78
N ILE A 5 -3.39 20.05 -3.54
CA ILE A 5 -4.11 20.68 -2.43
C ILE A 5 -3.17 21.68 -1.77
N PRO A 6 -3.38 22.99 -1.94
CA PRO A 6 -2.53 23.99 -1.32
C PRO A 6 -2.77 24.02 0.20
N VAL A 7 -1.71 23.90 0.98
CA VAL A 7 -1.78 24.01 2.45
C VAL A 7 -1.25 25.40 2.83
N THR A 8 -2.15 26.29 3.22
CA THR A 8 -1.83 27.65 3.68
C THR A 8 -2.62 27.96 4.95
N LEU A 9 -2.12 28.87 5.79
CA LEU A 9 -2.80 29.27 7.02
C LEU A 9 -4.20 29.82 6.68
N GLY A 10 -5.25 29.33 7.36
CA GLY A 10 -6.64 29.71 7.10
C GLY A 10 -7.32 28.98 5.94
N ASN A 11 -6.62 28.13 5.19
CA ASN A 11 -7.25 27.32 4.15
C ASN A 11 -7.83 26.01 4.72
N ILE A 12 -9.14 25.85 4.64
CA ILE A 12 -9.85 24.64 5.11
C ILE A 12 -9.99 23.56 4.03
N ALA A 13 -9.56 23.81 2.78
CA ALA A 13 -9.62 22.81 1.71
C ALA A 13 -9.01 21.44 2.08
N PRO A 14 -7.89 21.35 2.83
CA PRO A 14 -7.36 20.07 3.30
C PRO A 14 -8.33 19.28 4.20
N LEU A 15 -9.16 19.97 4.97
CA LEU A 15 -10.15 19.34 5.87
C LEU A 15 -11.35 18.76 5.13
N SER A 16 -11.62 19.26 3.91
CA SER A 16 -12.72 18.78 3.06
C SER A 16 -12.38 17.52 2.26
N LEU A 17 -11.13 17.06 2.33
CA LEU A 17 -10.71 15.83 1.68
C LEU A 17 -11.45 14.63 2.26
N ARG A 18 -12.09 13.88 1.37
CA ARG A 18 -12.53 12.54 1.73
C ARG A 18 -11.28 11.68 1.96
N PRO A 19 -11.21 10.93 3.08
CA PRO A 19 -10.16 9.95 3.27
C PRO A 19 -10.09 9.03 2.06
N PHE A 20 -8.87 8.70 1.63
CA PHE A 20 -8.69 7.72 0.58
C PHE A 20 -9.29 6.39 1.05
N GLN A 21 -10.31 5.93 0.34
CA GLN A 21 -10.86 4.60 0.53
C GLN A 21 -10.29 3.70 -0.56
N PRO A 22 -9.26 2.91 -0.27
CA PRO A 22 -8.80 1.93 -1.22
C PRO A 22 -9.95 0.97 -1.53
N GLY A 23 -10.08 0.60 -2.80
CA GLY A 23 -10.93 -0.53 -3.21
C GLY A 23 -10.31 -1.86 -2.77
N ARG A 24 -10.58 -2.94 -3.50
CA ARG A 24 -9.89 -4.22 -3.26
C ARG A 24 -8.42 -4.09 -3.64
N ILE A 25 -7.54 -4.30 -2.67
CA ILE A 25 -6.09 -4.31 -2.86
C ILE A 25 -5.64 -5.77 -3.03
N ALA A 26 -4.77 -6.04 -3.99
CA ALA A 26 -4.11 -7.33 -4.14
C ALA A 26 -2.62 -7.19 -3.82
N LEU A 27 -2.03 -8.21 -3.17
CA LEU A 27 -0.60 -8.35 -3.00
C LEU A 27 -0.06 -9.23 -4.13
N VAL A 28 0.89 -8.72 -4.90
CA VAL A 28 1.54 -9.46 -5.99
C VAL A 28 3.01 -9.66 -5.63
N CYS A 29 3.40 -10.91 -5.47
CA CYS A 29 4.77 -11.32 -5.22
C CYS A 29 5.40 -11.81 -6.52
N GLU A 30 6.33 -11.03 -7.06
CA GLU A 30 7.15 -11.45 -8.20
C GLU A 30 8.23 -12.44 -7.75
N GLY A 31 8.43 -13.48 -8.56
CA GLY A 31 9.51 -14.43 -8.41
C GLY A 31 10.84 -13.86 -8.89
N GLY A 32 11.92 -14.59 -8.61
CA GLY A 32 13.27 -14.17 -8.97
C GLY A 32 14.34 -15.18 -8.55
N GLY A 33 13.96 -16.47 -8.47
CA GLY A 33 14.79 -17.53 -7.91
C GLY A 33 15.20 -17.22 -6.47
N GLN A 34 16.52 -17.23 -6.22
CA GLN A 34 17.09 -16.95 -4.89
C GLN A 34 16.83 -15.52 -4.39
N ARG A 35 16.50 -14.57 -5.28
CA ARG A 35 16.17 -13.19 -4.90
C ARG A 35 14.80 -13.08 -4.20
N GLY A 36 14.00 -14.14 -4.22
CA GLY A 36 12.74 -14.23 -3.47
C GLY A 36 12.90 -14.06 -1.95
N ILE A 37 14.12 -14.20 -1.41
CA ILE A 37 14.41 -13.95 0.00
C ILE A 37 14.07 -12.51 0.43
N PHE A 38 14.21 -11.54 -0.48
CA PHE A 38 13.84 -10.16 -0.19
C PHE A 38 12.32 -10.02 -0.03
N THR A 39 11.54 -10.61 -0.94
CA THR A 39 10.09 -10.67 -0.85
C THR A 39 9.65 -11.34 0.45
N ALA A 40 10.27 -12.46 0.82
CA ALA A 40 10.00 -13.13 2.09
C ALA A 40 10.23 -12.22 3.30
N GLY A 41 11.32 -11.46 3.34
CA GLY A 41 11.60 -10.50 4.41
C GLY A 41 10.55 -9.38 4.53
N VAL A 42 10.05 -8.86 3.41
CA VAL A 42 8.96 -7.86 3.44
C VAL A 42 7.66 -8.46 3.97
N LEU A 43 7.32 -9.70 3.56
CA LEU A 43 6.13 -10.39 4.04
C LEU A 43 6.23 -10.71 5.54
N ASP A 44 7.41 -11.05 6.03
CA ASP A 44 7.65 -11.31 7.46
C ASP A 44 7.42 -10.05 8.30
N GLU A 45 7.89 -8.89 7.83
CA GLU A 45 7.60 -7.61 8.49
C GLU A 45 6.10 -7.23 8.44
N PHE A 46 5.38 -7.58 7.37
CA PHE A 46 3.91 -7.42 7.35
C PHE A 46 3.24 -8.28 8.42
N MET A 47 3.68 -9.53 8.59
CA MET A 47 3.16 -10.41 9.64
C MET A 47 3.47 -9.86 11.03
N ARG A 48 4.72 -9.43 11.26
CA ARG A 48 5.16 -8.82 12.52
C ARG A 48 4.35 -7.57 12.87
N ALA A 49 4.04 -6.73 11.88
CA ALA A 49 3.23 -5.53 12.04
C ALA A 49 1.71 -5.80 12.10
N GLN A 50 1.27 -7.06 11.96
CA GLN A 50 -0.14 -7.43 11.80
C GLN A 50 -0.84 -6.66 10.67
N PHE A 51 -0.08 -6.39 9.60
CA PHE A 51 -0.51 -5.59 8.48
C PHE A 51 -1.03 -6.49 7.36
N ASN A 52 -2.35 -6.53 7.18
CA ASN A 52 -2.97 -7.28 6.11
C ASN A 52 -4.22 -6.59 5.52
N PRO A 53 -4.06 -5.51 4.73
CA PRO A 53 -5.19 -4.88 4.03
C PRO A 53 -5.53 -5.57 2.69
N PHE A 54 -4.99 -6.75 2.40
CA PHE A 54 -5.05 -7.37 1.08
C PHE A 54 -6.26 -8.30 0.96
N ALA A 55 -7.00 -8.17 -0.14
CA ALA A 55 -8.14 -9.00 -0.49
C ALA A 55 -7.77 -10.19 -1.40
N LEU A 56 -6.59 -10.16 -2.02
CA LEU A 56 -6.11 -11.17 -2.96
C LEU A 56 -4.59 -11.27 -2.89
N TYR A 57 -4.05 -12.48 -3.04
CA TYR A 57 -2.61 -12.74 -3.12
C TYR A 57 -2.30 -13.45 -4.42
N LEU A 58 -1.33 -12.93 -5.17
CA LEU A 58 -0.88 -13.50 -6.43
C LEU A 58 0.63 -13.72 -6.36
N GLY A 59 1.08 -14.90 -6.76
CA GLY A 59 2.50 -15.22 -6.93
C GLY A 59 2.78 -15.49 -8.40
N THR A 60 3.89 -14.96 -8.90
CA THR A 60 4.41 -15.26 -10.25
C THR A 60 5.88 -15.68 -10.13
N SER A 61 6.40 -16.47 -11.08
CA SER A 61 7.80 -16.93 -11.07
C SER A 61 8.58 -16.41 -12.26
#